data_AF-A0A2T1FAA6-F1
#
_entry.id   AF-A0A2T1FAA6-F1
#
_cell.length_a   1.000
_cell.length_b   1.000
_cell.length_c   1.000
_cell.angle_alpha   90.00
_cell.angle_beta   90.00
_cell.angle_gamma   90.00
#
_symmetry.space_group_name_H-M   'P 1'
#
loop_
_entity.id
_entity.type
_entity.pdbx_description
1 polymer ?
#
loop_
_entity_poly.entity_id
_entity_poly.type
_entity_poly.pdbx_seq_one_letter_code
_entity_poly.pdbx_strand_id
1 'polypeptide(L)' 'MIPAKFSLEQSQIDFLERFQTLGFKDKSSLVRLALDKLHQEIERQQLEQSARLYAEVYAADEELQQLTDAALGDWPT' A
#
# COMPACT_ATOMS: atom_id res chain seq x y z
N MET A 1 14.94 16.94 -6.19
CA MET A 1 15.45 15.67 -5.62
C MET A 1 16.54 16.01 -4.62
N ILE A 2 16.40 15.60 -3.36
CA ILE A 2 17.32 15.96 -2.28
C ILE A 2 18.19 14.73 -1.96
N PRO A 3 19.53 14.84 -1.88
CA PRO A 3 20.38 13.72 -1.53
C PRO A 3 20.20 13.34 -0.05
N ALA A 4 20.01 12.04 0.21
CA ALA A 4 19.98 11.47 1.55
C ALA A 4 21.17 10.49 1.71
N LYS A 5 21.81 10.50 2.88
CA LYS A 5 22.83 9.52 3.25
C LYS A 5 22.25 8.59 4.30
N PHE A 6 22.34 7.29 4.06
CA PHE A 6 21.90 6.25 4.97
C PHE A 6 22.90 5.10 4.92
N SER A 7 23.02 4.38 6.02
CA SER A 7 23.82 3.16 6.09
C SER A 7 23.00 2.00 5.56
N LEU A 8 23.64 1.14 4.78
CA LEU A 8 23.07 -0.09 4.27
C LEU A 8 23.89 -1.27 4.77
N GLU A 9 23.23 -2.40 4.95
CA GLU A 9 23.90 -3.67 5.18
C GLU A 9 24.59 -4.16 3.90
N GLN A 10 25.61 -5.01 4.05
CA GLN A 10 26.32 -5.57 2.90
C GLN A 10 25.39 -6.29 1.94
N SER A 11 24.40 -7.02 2.47
CA SER A 11 23.37 -7.72 1.68
C SER A 11 22.56 -6.76 0.79
N GLN A 12 22.24 -5.57 1.29
CA GLN A 12 21.51 -4.53 0.58
C GLN A 12 22.40 -3.87 -0.49
N ILE A 13 23.69 -3.67 -0.19
CA ILE A 13 24.67 -3.19 -1.18
C ILE A 13 24.81 -4.20 -2.32
N ASP A 14 24.98 -5.49 -2.00
CA ASP A 14 25.11 -6.56 -3.00
C ASP A 14 23.87 -6.66 -3.91
N PHE A 15 22.68 -6.42 -3.35
CA PHE A 15 21.45 -6.28 -4.14
C PHE A 15 21.49 -5.05 -5.05
N LEU A 16 21.91 -3.90 -4.53
CA LEU A 16 22.03 -2.67 -5.32
C LEU A 16 23.06 -2.78 -6.44
N GLU A 17 24.15 -3.54 -6.29
CA GLU A 17 25.11 -3.77 -7.37
C GLU A 17 24.50 -4.50 -8.57
N ARG A 18 23.44 -5.28 -8.36
CA ARG A 18 22.73 -6.02 -9.43
C ARG A 18 21.75 -5.15 -10.22
N PHE A 19 21.73 -3.83 -10.00
CA PHE A 19 20.78 -2.90 -10.63
C PHE A 19 20.74 -3.01 -12.17
N GLN A 20 21.88 -3.23 -12.83
CA GLN A 20 21.94 -3.37 -14.28
C GLN A 20 21.25 -4.64 -14.78
N THR A 21 21.44 -5.75 -14.07
CA THR A 21 20.81 -7.04 -14.38
C THR A 21 19.30 -6.97 -14.22
N LEU A 22 18.82 -6.10 -13.33
CA LEU A 22 17.41 -5.84 -13.09
C LEU A 22 16.82 -4.77 -14.05
N GLY A 23 17.61 -4.23 -14.98
CA GLY A 23 17.16 -3.27 -15.98
C GLY A 23 17.12 -1.81 -15.53
N PHE A 24 17.75 -1.47 -14.40
CA PHE A 24 17.79 -0.09 -13.90
C PHE A 24 18.99 0.67 -14.46
N LYS A 25 18.79 1.97 -14.70
CA LYS A 25 19.86 2.88 -15.15
C LYS A 25 20.91 3.18 -14.09
N ASP A 26 20.53 3.22 -12.82
CA ASP A 26 21.39 3.55 -11.68
C ASP A 26 20.79 2.97 -10.38
N LYS A 27 21.64 2.85 -9.35
CA LYS A 27 21.25 2.36 -8.01
C LYS A 27 20.13 3.20 -7.40
N SER A 28 20.15 4.52 -7.61
CA SER A 28 19.13 5.43 -7.09
C SER A 28 17.74 5.15 -7.68
N SER A 29 17.66 4.65 -8.91
CA SER A 29 16.40 4.30 -9.59
C SER A 29 15.79 3.05 -8.99
N LEU A 30 16.64 2.07 -8.65
CA LEU A 30 16.23 0.88 -7.92
C LEU A 30 15.75 1.24 -6.50
N VAL A 31 16.48 2.09 -5.77
CA VAL A 31 16.07 2.56 -4.44
C VAL A 31 14.75 3.33 -4.49
N ARG A 32 14.57 4.22 -5.48
CA ARG A 32 13.30 4.96 -5.65
C ARG A 32 12.13 4.00 -5.84
N LEU A 33 12.25 3.05 -6.76
CA LEU A 33 11.18 2.07 -6.98
C LEU A 33 10.89 1.23 -5.72
N ALA A 34 11.92 0.85 -4.98
CA ALA A 34 11.75 0.10 -3.73
C ALA A 34 10.99 0.93 -2.68
N LEU A 35 11.29 2.22 -2.54
CA LEU A 35 10.59 3.13 -1.65
C LEU A 35 9.14 3.36 -2.09
N ASP A 36 8.90 3.55 -3.39
CA ASP A 36 7.55 3.73 -3.94
C ASP A 36 6.69 2.49 -3.68
N LYS A 37 7.24 1.29 -3.88
CA LYS A 37 6.58 0.02 -3.58
C LYS A 37 6.27 -0.13 -2.09
N LEU A 38 7.22 0.22 -1.23
CA LEU A 38 7.01 0.16 0.22
C LEU A 38 5.91 1.13 0.66
N HIS A 39 5.90 2.35 0.09
CA HIS A 39 4.88 3.35 0.39
C HIS A 39 3.48 2.85 0.00
N GLN A 40 3.32 2.35 -1.22
CA GLN A 40 2.05 1.78 -1.70
C GLN A 40 1.58 0.61 -0.83
N GLU A 41 2.51 -0.25 -0.39
CA GLU A 41 2.18 -1.38 0.48
C GLU A 41 1.68 -0.91 1.85
N ILE A 42 2.33 0.10 2.44
CA ILE A 42 1.89 0.68 3.71
C ILE A 42 0.50 1.33 3.57
N GLU A 43 0.27 2.09 2.51
CA GLU A 43 -1.04 2.71 2.25
C GLU A 43 -2.14 1.65 2.07
N ARG A 44 -1.85 0.60 1.30
CA ARG A 44 -2.77 -0.52 1.11
C ARG A 44 -3.13 -1.18 2.45
N GLN A 45 -2.14 -1.47 3.29
CA GLN A 45 -2.38 -2.06 4.61
C GLN A 45 -3.23 -1.16 5.51
N GLN A 46 -3.03 0.15 5.46
CA GLN A 46 -3.87 1.11 6.19
C GLN A 46 -5.31 1.13 5.69
N LEU A 47 -5.52 1.06 4.37
CA LEU A 47 -6.84 0.98 3.76
C LEU A 47 -7.55 -0.33 4.10
N GLU A 48 -6.84 -1.46 4.06
CA GLU A 48 -7.39 -2.77 4.47
C GLU A 48 -7.77 -2.77 5.94
N GLN A 49 -6.93 -2.19 6.81
CA GLN A 49 -7.22 -2.05 8.23
C GLN A 49 -8.45 -1.16 8.48
N SER A 50 -8.55 -0.02 7.79
CA SER A 50 -9.71 0.87 7.95
C SER A 50 -10.98 0.21 7.45
N ALA A 51 -10.96 -0.44 6.28
CA ALA A 51 -12.10 -1.18 5.73
C ALA A 51 -12.56 -2.28 6.68
N ARG A 52 -11.63 -3.00 7.31
CA ARG A 52 -11.96 -4.01 8.33
C ARG A 52 -12.64 -3.41 9.54
N LEU A 53 -12.14 -2.28 10.07
CA LEU A 53 -12.76 -1.60 11.21
C LEU A 53 -14.17 -1.12 10.86
N TYR A 54 -14.38 -0.57 9.65
CA TYR A 54 -15.71 -0.20 9.18
C TYR A 54 -16.65 -1.40 9.07
N ALA A 55 -16.17 -2.54 8.56
CA ALA A 55 -16.96 -3.77 8.48
C ALA A 55 -17.34 -4.29 9.87
N GLU A 56 -16.44 -4.21 10.84
CA GLU A 56 -16.72 -4.60 12.23
C GLU A 56 -17.79 -3.70 12.87
N VAL A 57 -17.72 -2.38 12.65
CA VAL A 57 -18.75 -1.43 13.12
C VAL A 57 -20.09 -1.69 12.44
N TYR A 58 -20.10 -1.85 11.11
CA TYR A 58 -21.30 -2.12 10.33
C TYR A 58 -21.98 -3.44 10.75
N ALA A 59 -21.19 -4.49 10.98
CA ALA A 59 -21.69 -5.79 11.42
C ALA A 59 -22.38 -5.73 12.79
N ALA A 60 -21.98 -4.79 13.66
CA ALA A 60 -22.59 -4.59 14.96
C ALA A 60 -23.86 -3.72 14.94
N ASP A 61 -24.18 -3.08 13.81
CA ASP A 61 -25.30 -2.17 13.66
C ASP A 61 -26.36 -2.74 12.69
N GLU A 62 -27.34 -3.44 13.28
CA GLU A 62 -28.41 -4.13 12.55
C GLU A 62 -29.40 -3.15 11.89
N GLU A 63 -29.64 -1.98 12.51
CA GLU A 63 -30.49 -0.93 11.94
C GLU A 63 -29.84 -0.35 10.67
N LEU A 64 -28.54 -0.05 10.74
CA LEU A 64 -27.78 0.44 9.59
C LEU A 64 -27.73 -0.59 8.45
N GLN A 65 -27.61 -1.88 8.76
CA GLN A 65 -27.70 -2.95 7.78
C GLN A 65 -29.05 -2.95 7.05
N GLN A 66 -30.16 -2.92 7.81
CA GLN A 66 -31.51 -2.89 7.25
C GLN A 66 -31.76 -1.65 6.37
N LEU A 67 -31.27 -0.49 6.78
CA LEU A 67 -31.36 0.75 5.98
C LEU A 67 -30.54 0.64 4.68
N THR A 68 -29.36 0.03 4.74
CA THR A 68 -28.51 -0.18 3.57
C THR A 68 -29.17 -1.15 2.57
N ASP A 69 -29.73 -2.25 3.06
CA ASP A 69 -30.44 -3.24 2.25
C ASP A 69 -31.70 -2.65 1.59
N ALA A 70 -32.46 -1.82 2.32
CA ALA A 70 -33.62 -1.13 1.78
C ALA A 70 -33.24 -0.15 0.66
N ALA A 71 -32.13 0.57 0.80
CA ALA A 71 -31.66 1.52 -0.19
C ALA A 71 -31.12 0.85 -1.48
N LEU A 72 -30.59 -0.37 -1.39
CA LEU A 72 -30.11 -1.13 -2.56
C LEU A 72 -31.22 -1.48 -3.55
N GLY A 73 -32.46 -1.66 -3.07
CA GLY A 73 -33.62 -1.97 -3.90
C GLY A 73 -34.01 -0.85 -4.88
N ASP A 74 -33.71 0.40 -4.53
CA ASP A 74 -34.05 1.60 -5.31
C ASP A 74 -32.85 2.14 -6.13
N TRP A 75 -31.71 1.46 -6.11
CA TRP A 75 -30.52 1.91 -6.84
C TRP A 75 -30.65 1.60 -8.35
N PRO A 76 -30.50 2.59 -9.25
CA PRO A 76 -30.55 2.34 -10.68
C PRO A 76 -29.38 1.46 -11.11
N THR A 77 -29.69 0.38 -11.84
CA THR A 77 -28.73 -0.57 -12.43
C THR A 77 -28.12 -0.08 -13.72
#